data_AF-A0A968WYN8-F1
#
_entry.id   AF-A0A968WYN8-F1
#
_cell.length_a   1.000
_cell.length_b   1.000
_cell.length_c   1.000
_cell.angle_alpha   90.00
_cell.angle_beta   90.00
_cell.angle_gamma   90.00
#
_symmetry.space_group_name_H-M   'P 1'
#
loop_
_entity.id
_entity.type
_entity.pdbx_description
1 polymer ?
#
loop_
_entity_poly.entity_id
_entity_poly.type
_entity_poly.pdbx_seq_one_letter_code
_entity_poly.pdbx_strand_id
1 'polypeptide(L)'
;MGDQGLYYYYQTMAKALTAANINELKLENGNTVDWRSELGEKLLTLQREDGSWVNQNGRWMESNPILVTAYTVMALEQVYASIPE
;
A
#
# COMPACT_ATOMS: atom_id res chain seq x y z
N MET A 1 -15.34 6.52 3.61
CA MET A 1 -14.47 6.28 2.44
C MET A 1 -14.14 4.80 2.24
N GLY A 2 -14.03 3.97 3.29
CA GLY A 2 -14.05 2.49 3.14
C GLY A 2 -13.10 1.96 2.06
N ASP A 3 -13.53 0.93 1.34
CA ASP A 3 -12.70 0.27 0.32
C ASP A 3 -12.71 0.99 -1.03
N GLN A 4 -13.07 2.27 -1.11
CA GLN A 4 -13.18 2.98 -2.39
C GLN A 4 -11.86 3.69 -2.72
N GLY A 5 -11.14 3.23 -3.74
CA GLY A 5 -9.83 3.80 -4.12
C GLY A 5 -8.69 3.36 -3.19
N LEU A 6 -8.83 2.18 -2.58
CA LEU A 6 -7.95 1.69 -1.52
C LEU A 6 -6.54 1.40 -2.03
N TYR A 7 -6.41 0.80 -3.21
CA TYR A 7 -5.10 0.44 -3.75
C TYR A 7 -4.37 1.65 -4.32
N TYR A 8 -5.11 2.57 -4.95
CA TYR A 8 -4.56 3.87 -5.32
C TYR A 8 -4.09 4.65 -4.09
N TYR A 9 -4.82 4.57 -2.98
CA TYR A 9 -4.41 5.16 -1.72
C TYR A 9 -3.11 4.53 -1.19
N TYR A 10 -3.00 3.20 -1.15
CA TYR A 10 -1.76 2.52 -0.73
C TYR A 10 -0.55 2.98 -1.54
N GLN A 11 -0.69 3.03 -2.87
CA GLN A 11 0.36 3.54 -3.75
C GLN A 11 0.74 4.99 -3.43
N THR A 12 -0.25 5.87 -3.30
CA THR A 12 -0.03 7.29 -3.06
C THR A 12 0.61 7.53 -1.69
N MET A 13 0.14 6.81 -0.66
CA MET A 13 0.67 6.85 0.69
C MET A 13 2.14 6.41 0.72
N ALA A 14 2.47 5.26 0.13
CA ALA A 14 3.84 4.75 0.10
C ALA A 14 4.80 5.73 -0.58
N LYS A 15 4.40 6.31 -1.72
CA LYS A 15 5.18 7.35 -2.42
C LYS A 15 5.38 8.59 -1.56
N ALA A 16 4.32 9.07 -0.90
CA ALA A 16 4.40 10.28 -0.09
C ALA A 16 5.29 10.10 1.14
N LEU A 17 5.13 8.99 1.87
CA LEU A 17 5.93 8.69 3.07
C LEU A 17 7.42 8.51 2.72
N THR A 18 7.70 7.81 1.62
CA THR A 18 9.05 7.64 1.09
C THR A 18 9.66 8.99 0.71
N ALA A 19 8.96 9.80 -0.09
CA ALA A 19 9.45 11.13 -0.51
C ALA A 19 9.65 12.09 0.68
N ALA A 20 8.87 11.94 1.75
CA ALA A 20 8.98 12.72 2.96
C ALA A 20 10.07 12.22 3.93
N ASN A 21 10.76 11.11 3.62
CA ASN A 21 11.70 10.44 4.53
C ASN A 21 11.10 10.13 5.91
N ILE A 22 9.82 9.75 5.94
CA ILE A 22 9.15 9.37 7.18
C ILE A 22 9.47 7.91 7.48
N ASN A 23 10.15 7.67 8.60
CA ASN A 23 10.49 6.31 9.01
C ASN A 23 9.38 5.63 9.81
N GLU A 24 8.71 6.38 10.66
CA GLU A 24 7.71 5.82 11.56
C GLU A 24 6.48 6.73 11.62
N LEU A 25 5.31 6.12 11.82
CA LEU A 25 4.06 6.82 12.02
C LEU A 25 3.63 6.74 13.48
N LYS A 26 3.33 7.89 14.07
CA LYS A 26 2.70 7.97 15.39
C LYS A 26 1.18 7.86 15.24
N LEU A 27 0.60 6.84 15.86
CA LEU A 27 -0.82 6.59 15.89
C LEU A 27 -1.50 7.38 17.02
N GLU A 28 -2.82 7.54 16.93
CA GLU A 28 -3.62 8.29 17.93
C GLU A 28 -3.53 7.69 19.34
N ASN A 29 -3.34 6.37 19.43
CA ASN A 29 -3.17 5.66 20.71
C ASN A 29 -1.76 5.84 21.32
N GLY A 30 -0.89 6.62 20.69
CA GLY A 30 0.48 6.88 21.14
C GLY A 30 1.52 5.87 20.66
N ASN A 31 1.10 4.78 20.02
CA ASN A 31 2.02 3.80 19.44
C ASN A 31 2.72 4.37 18.22
N THR A 32 3.93 3.88 17.97
CA THR A 32 4.73 4.22 16.80
C THR A 32 4.93 2.95 15.99
N VAL A 33 4.71 3.02 14.68
CA VAL A 33 4.79 1.86 13.79
C VAL A 33 5.69 2.15 12.60
N ASP A 34 6.45 1.15 12.17
CA ASP A 34 7.09 1.17 10.85
C ASP A 34 6.01 0.87 9.80
N TRP A 35 5.63 1.92 9.08
CA TRP A 35 4.58 1.84 8.06
C TRP A 35 4.94 0.88 6.92
N ARG A 36 6.24 0.62 6.70
CA ARG A 36 6.72 -0.27 5.63
C ARG A 36 6.35 -1.72 5.92
N SER A 37 6.61 -2.17 7.14
CA SER A 37 6.27 -3.53 7.59
C SER A 37 4.76 -3.72 7.51
N GLU A 38 4.00 -2.80 8.09
CA GLU A 38 2.53 -2.87 8.13
C GLU A 38 1.93 -2.87 6.73
N LEU A 39 2.38 -1.99 5.83
CA LEU A 39 1.88 -1.93 4.45
C LEU A 39 2.31 -3.16 3.65
N GLY A 40 3.57 -3.57 3.76
CA GLY A 40 4.13 -4.72 3.06
C GLY A 40 3.38 -6.00 3.41
N GLU A 41 3.23 -6.30 4.70
CA GLU A 41 2.48 -7.46 5.19
C GLU A 41 1.02 -7.43 4.74
N LYS A 42 0.38 -6.26 4.81
CA LYS A 42 -0.99 -6.08 4.34
C LYS A 42 -1.12 -6.40 2.86
N LEU A 43 -0.24 -5.86 2.01
CA LEU A 43 -0.28 -6.11 0.57
C LEU A 43 0.00 -7.58 0.25
N LEU A 44 0.99 -8.20 0.89
CA LEU A 44 1.29 -9.63 0.70
C LEU A 44 0.09 -10.52 1.09
N THR A 45 -0.60 -10.21 2.19
CA THR A 45 -1.79 -10.94 2.62
C THR A 45 -2.97 -10.83 1.64
N LEU A 46 -3.04 -9.72 0.89
CA LEU A 46 -4.09 -9.49 -0.10
C LEU A 46 -3.78 -10.08 -1.48
N GLN A 47 -2.56 -10.59 -1.69
CA GLN A 47 -2.17 -11.16 -2.98
C GLN A 47 -2.99 -12.42 -3.27
N ARG A 48 -3.52 -12.51 -4.49
CA ARG A 48 -4.23 -13.71 -4.96
C ARG A 48 -3.22 -14.79 -5.37
N GLU A 49 -3.70 -16.02 -5.51
CA GLU A 49 -2.88 -17.16 -5.93
C GLU A 49 -2.18 -16.96 -7.28
N ASP A 50 -2.81 -16.21 -8.19
CA ASP A 50 -2.22 -15.84 -9.49
C ASP A 50 -1.22 -14.68 -9.42
N GLY A 51 -0.93 -14.19 -8.22
CA GLY A 51 -0.02 -13.08 -7.96
C GLY A 51 -0.63 -11.70 -8.14
N SER A 52 -1.89 -11.60 -8.57
CA SER A 52 -2.57 -10.31 -8.79
C SER A 52 -3.22 -9.76 -7.53
N TRP A 53 -3.60 -8.48 -7.60
CA TRP A 53 -4.47 -7.82 -6.63
C TRP A 53 -5.73 -7.29 -7.31
N VAL A 54 -6.82 -7.25 -6.56
CA VAL A 54 -8.08 -6.67 -7.02
C VAL A 54 -8.85 -6.12 -5.82
N ASN A 55 -9.63 -5.07 -6.03
CA ASN A 55 -10.61 -4.61 -5.06
C ASN A 55 -11.99 -5.19 -5.40
N GLN A 56 -12.71 -5.70 -4.40
CA GLN A 56 -14.11 -6.08 -4.56
C GLN A 56 -14.97 -4.87 -4.91
N ASN A 57 -14.59 -3.69 -4.41
CA ASN A 57 -15.21 -2.44 -4.78
C ASN A 57 -14.60 -1.90 -6.09
N GLY A 58 -15.38 -1.98 -7.18
CA GLY A 58 -14.94 -1.51 -8.50
C GLY A 58 -14.90 0.01 -8.67
N ARG A 59 -15.25 0.79 -7.65
CA ARG A 59 -15.16 2.25 -7.71
C ARG A 59 -13.70 2.65 -8.00
N TRP A 60 -13.54 3.51 -9.01
CA TRP A 60 -12.26 4.00 -9.54
C TRP A 60 -11.45 2.94 -10.29
N MET A 61 -12.18 2.04 -10.97
CA MET A 61 -11.60 0.97 -11.79
C MET A 61 -10.79 -0.05 -10.98
N GLU A 62 -10.94 -0.09 -9.66
CA GLU A 62 -10.20 -1.03 -8.82
C GLU A 62 -10.74 -2.47 -8.89
N SER A 63 -11.75 -2.75 -9.70
CA SER A 63 -12.10 -4.12 -10.10
C SER A 63 -11.24 -4.63 -11.26
N ASN A 64 -10.41 -3.79 -11.89
CA ASN A 64 -9.46 -4.19 -12.91
C ASN A 64 -8.16 -4.69 -12.25
N PRO A 65 -7.86 -6.01 -12.32
CA PRO A 65 -6.69 -6.56 -11.64
C PRO A 65 -5.36 -6.08 -12.22
N ILE A 66 -5.30 -5.67 -13.49
CA ILE A 66 -4.08 -5.14 -14.10
C ILE A 66 -3.72 -3.79 -13.46
N LEU A 67 -4.71 -2.90 -13.37
CA LEU A 67 -4.53 -1.57 -12.78
C LEU A 67 -4.11 -1.67 -11.31
N VAL A 68 -4.84 -2.48 -10.55
CA VAL A 68 -4.61 -2.65 -9.11
C VAL A 68 -3.25 -3.31 -8.85
N THR A 69 -2.89 -4.33 -9.62
CA THR A 69 -1.57 -4.96 -9.50
C THR A 69 -0.45 -3.96 -9.79
N ALA A 70 -0.58 -3.10 -10.81
CA ALA A 70 0.40 -2.06 -11.07
C ALA A 70 0.53 -1.07 -9.90
N TYR A 71 -0.58 -0.65 -9.29
CA TYR A 71 -0.56 0.18 -8.08
C TYR A 71 0.14 -0.50 -6.91
N THR A 72 -0.17 -1.78 -6.66
CA THR A 72 0.42 -2.55 -5.57
C THR A 72 1.92 -2.74 -5.75
N VAL A 73 2.38 -3.10 -6.96
CA VAL A 73 3.81 -3.29 -7.24
C VAL A 73 4.58 -1.97 -7.08
N MET A 74 4.01 -0.85 -7.54
CA MET A 74 4.61 0.47 -7.28
C MET A 74 4.64 0.80 -5.79
N ALA A 75 3.64 0.42 -4.99
CA ALA A 75 3.67 0.63 -3.55
C ALA A 75 4.78 -0.20 -2.88
N LEU A 76 4.94 -1.46 -3.28
CA LEU A 76 5.98 -2.37 -2.78
C LEU A 76 7.40 -1.90 -3.15
N GLU A 77 7.58 -1.31 -4.33
CA GLU A 77 8.84 -0.68 -4.72
C GLU A 77 9.22 0.46 -3.77
N GLN A 78 8.27 1.32 -3.41
CA GLN A 78 8.50 2.41 -2.45
C GLN A 78 8.80 1.89 -1.05
N VAL A 79 8.11 0.83 -0.62
CA VAL A 79 8.42 0.12 0.63
C VAL A 79 9.86 -0.37 0.63
N TYR A 80 10.28 -1.07 -0.42
CA TYR A 80 11.66 -1.58 -0.55
C TYR A 80 12.71 -0.47 -0.56
N ALA A 81 12.49 0.57 -1.37
CA ALA A 81 13.42 1.68 -1.55
C ALA A 81 13.61 2.54 -0.29
N SER A 82 12.68 2.47 0.66
CA SER A 82 12.70 3.28 1.87
C SER A 82 13.24 2.54 3.10
N ILE A 83 13.65 1.27 2.97
CA ILE A 83 14.27 0.50 4.06
C ILE A 83 15.60 1.16 4.45
N PRO A 84 15.80 1.57 5.72
CA PRO A 84 17.07 2.12 6.18
C PRO A 84 18.22 1.11 6.06
N GLU A 85 19.44 1.60 5.79
CA GLU A 85 20.68 0.79 5.81
C GLU A 85 21.02 0.23 7.20
#